data_AF-A0A430HEV2-F1
#
_entry.id   AF-A0A430HEV2-F1
#
_cell.length_a   1.000
_cell.length_b   1.000
_cell.length_c   1.000
_cell.angle_alpha   90.00
_cell.angle_beta   90.00
_cell.angle_gamma   90.00
#
_symmetry.space_group_name_H-M   'P 1'
#
loop_
_entity.id
_entity.type
_entity.pdbx_description
1 polymer ?
#
loop_
_entity_poly.entity_id
_entity_poly.type
_entity_poly.pdbx_seq_one_letter_code
_entity_poly.pdbx_strand_id
1 'polypeptide(L)'
;MPHRIIQPTKEQVRAYMVRREGARRPPPPPDEIRRQLGWRLVRSESECLLIEFYLIPTNYSRLAAQIALDWLFAPARRAAHRSKSHQILP
;
A
#
# COMPACT_ATOMS: atom_id res chain seq x y z
N MET A 1 19.03 9.19 -6.25
CA MET A 1 18.22 9.87 -5.21
C MET A 1 18.77 9.48 -3.85
N PRO A 2 19.18 10.41 -2.97
CA PRO A 2 19.83 10.07 -1.72
C PRO A 2 18.79 9.54 -0.71
N HIS A 3 18.91 8.27 -0.35
CA HIS A 3 18.11 7.67 0.72
C HIS A 3 18.71 8.07 2.07
N ARG A 4 17.93 8.73 2.94
CA ARG A 4 18.37 9.11 4.28
C ARG A 4 18.27 7.89 5.20
N ILE A 5 19.41 7.36 5.61
CA ILE A 5 19.48 6.28 6.60
C ILE A 5 19.38 6.92 7.99
N ILE A 6 18.28 6.69 8.70
CA ILE A 6 18.19 7.05 10.12
C ILE A 6 18.96 6.00 10.90
N GLN A 7 20.14 6.36 11.39
CA GLN A 7 20.91 5.51 12.29
C GLN A 7 20.55 5.85 13.74
N PRO A 8 20.25 4.85 14.58
CA PRO A 8 19.94 5.08 15.98
C PRO A 8 21.19 5.52 16.73
N THR A 9 21.04 6.39 17.73
CA THR A 9 22.17 6.81 18.55
C THR A 9 22.61 5.69 19.48
N LYS A 10 23.88 5.69 19.89
CA LYS A 10 24.43 4.70 20.84
C LYS A 10 23.64 4.68 22.15
N GLU A 11 23.15 5.83 22.58
CA GLU A 11 22.34 6.01 23.79
C GLU A 11 20.96 5.34 23.66
N GLN A 12 20.31 5.45 22.50
CA GLN A 12 19.04 4.75 22.23
C GLN A 12 19.22 3.24 22.23
N VAL A 13 20.31 2.75 21.64
CA VAL A 13 20.66 1.31 21.67
C VAL A 13 20.91 0.86 23.10
N ARG A 14 21.64 1.65 23.90
CA ARG A 14 21.93 1.34 25.31
C ARG A 14 20.65 1.26 26.15
N ALA A 15 19.75 2.25 26.04
CA ALA A 15 18.47 2.26 26.74
C ALA A 15 17.57 1.07 26.34
N TYR A 16 17.59 0.68 25.06
CA TYR A 16 16.89 -0.48 24.55
C TYR A 16 17.42 -1.80 25.15
N MET A 17 18.75 -1.95 25.21
CA MET A 17 19.38 -3.13 25.82
C MET A 17 19.06 -3.23 27.32
N VAL A 18 19.10 -2.11 28.05
CA VAL A 18 18.74 -2.06 29.49
C VAL A 18 17.28 -2.46 29.73
N ARG A 19 16.33 -1.96 28.92
CA ARG A 19 14.92 -2.39 29.01
C ARG A 19 14.74 -3.88 28.73
N ARG A 20 15.52 -4.44 27.81
CA ARG A 20 15.42 -5.84 27.41
C ARG A 20 16.10 -6.79 28.40
N GLU A 21 17.15 -6.35 29.09
CA GLU A 21 17.85 -7.12 30.12
C GLU A 21 16.89 -7.57 31.24
N GLY A 22 15.92 -6.73 31.59
CA GLY A 22 14.83 -7.09 32.51
C GLY A 22 13.89 -8.20 32.02
N ALA A 23 13.85 -8.48 30.71
CA ALA A 23 12.99 -9.49 30.10
C ALA A 23 13.68 -10.85 29.88
N ARG A 24 14.97 -11.01 30.21
CA ARG A 24 15.77 -12.24 30.06
C ARG A 24 15.59 -12.98 28.73
N ARG A 25 15.44 -12.23 27.63
CA ARG A 25 15.26 -12.80 26.28
C ARG A 25 16.63 -13.09 25.63
N PRO A 26 16.71 -14.09 24.74
CA PRO A 26 17.93 -14.37 23.98
C PRO A 26 18.40 -13.14 23.19
N PRO A 27 19.72 -13.06 22.88
CA PRO A 27 20.28 -11.93 22.15
C PRO A 27 19.54 -11.78 20.82
N PRO A 28 18.99 -10.58 20.53
CA PRO A 28 18.29 -10.38 19.28
C PRO A 28 19.23 -10.48 18.09
N PRO A 29 18.70 -10.93 16.94
CA PRO A 29 19.38 -10.65 15.69
C PRO A 29 19.47 -9.13 15.51
N PRO A 30 20.59 -8.61 15.00
CA PRO A 30 20.81 -7.18 14.85
C PRO A 30 19.66 -6.50 14.10
N ASP A 31 19.06 -7.17 13.11
CA ASP A 31 17.92 -6.68 12.33
C ASP A 31 16.68 -6.34 13.17
N GLU A 32 16.44 -7.04 14.28
CA GLU A 32 15.35 -6.75 15.22
C GLU A 32 15.60 -5.40 15.90
N ILE A 33 16.85 -5.15 16.35
CA ILE A 33 17.26 -3.88 16.97
C ILE A 33 17.09 -2.75 15.96
N ARG A 34 17.50 -2.98 14.71
CA ARG A 34 17.32 -2.00 13.61
C ARG A 34 15.85 -1.61 13.49
N ARG A 35 14.93 -2.59 13.42
CA ARG A 35 13.50 -2.34 13.25
C ARG A 35 12.86 -1.63 14.44
N GLN A 36 13.23 -2.01 15.66
CA GLN A 36 12.67 -1.48 16.91
C GLN A 36 13.16 -0.06 17.21
N LEU A 37 14.39 0.27 16.80
CA LEU A 37 14.97 1.61 16.95
C LEU A 37 14.69 2.53 15.76
N GLY A 38 13.85 2.10 14.82
CA GLY A 38 13.50 2.91 13.65
C GLY A 38 14.64 3.08 12.64
N TRP A 39 15.65 2.20 12.66
CA TRP A 39 16.67 2.09 11.62
C TRP A 39 16.03 1.51 10.36
N ARG A 40 15.42 2.41 9.61
CA ARG A 40 14.72 2.12 8.36
C ARG A 40 15.24 3.08 7.31
N LEU A 41 15.21 2.63 6.07
CA LEU A 41 15.40 3.50 4.92
C LEU A 41 14.19 4.44 4.90
N VAL A 42 14.41 5.72 5.15
CA VAL A 42 13.33 6.71 4.94
C VAL A 42 13.18 6.81 3.43
N ARG A 43 12.04 6.36 2.92
CA ARG A 43 11.65 6.67 1.54
C ARG A 43 11.67 8.18 1.41
N SER A 44 12.27 8.68 0.34
CA SER A 44 12.30 10.12 0.14
C SER A 44 10.87 10.65 0.14
N GLU A 45 10.69 11.86 0.64
CA GLU A 45 9.39 12.54 0.64
C GLU A 45 8.75 12.50 -0.76
N SER A 46 9.59 12.56 -1.81
CA SER A 46 9.23 12.37 -3.21
C SER A 46 8.53 11.04 -3.52
N GLU A 47 8.99 9.92 -2.95
CA GLU A 47 8.39 8.59 -3.18
C GLU A 47 7.03 8.44 -2.48
N CYS A 48 6.87 9.04 -1.31
CA CYS A 48 5.58 9.07 -0.61
C CYS A 48 4.56 9.92 -1.38
N LEU A 49 4.97 11.10 -1.85
CA LEU A 49 4.12 11.97 -2.67
C LEU A 49 3.76 11.32 -4.01
N LEU A 50 4.65 10.57 -4.64
CA LEU A 50 4.33 9.82 -5.86
C LEU A 50 3.26 8.76 -5.63
N ILE A 51 3.33 8.02 -4.52
CA ILE A 51 2.33 6.99 -4.20
C ILE A 51 0.98 7.63 -3.89
N GLU A 52 0.98 8.67 -3.05
CA GLU A 52 -0.23 9.33 -2.58
C GLU A 52 -0.92 10.15 -3.68
N PHE A 53 -0.17 10.92 -4.46
CA PHE A 53 -0.75 11.84 -5.45
C PHE A 53 -0.88 11.26 -6.86
N TYR A 54 -0.13 10.21 -7.23
CA TYR A 54 -0.25 9.63 -8.58
C TYR A 54 -0.88 8.24 -8.56
N LEU A 55 -0.54 7.37 -7.62
CA LEU A 55 -1.06 6.00 -7.63
C LEU A 55 -2.53 5.94 -7.18
N ILE A 56 -2.89 6.70 -6.14
CA ILE A 56 -4.24 6.69 -5.59
C ILE A 56 -5.26 7.28 -6.57
N PRO A 57 -5.07 8.49 -7.15
CA PRO A 57 -6.05 9.07 -8.06
C PRO A 57 -6.19 8.29 -9.38
N THR A 58 -5.12 7.66 -9.86
CA THR A 58 -5.17 6.84 -11.09
C THR A 58 -6.02 5.59 -10.90
N ASN A 59 -5.99 4.98 -9.71
CA ASN A 59 -6.86 3.84 -9.43
C ASN A 59 -8.33 4.29 -9.29
N TYR A 60 -8.59 5.45 -8.67
CA TYR A 60 -9.94 5.99 -8.56
C TYR A 60 -10.53 6.41 -9.91
N SER A 61 -9.75 7.07 -10.77
CA SER A 61 -10.20 7.48 -12.10
C SER A 61 -10.52 6.29 -12.99
N ARG A 62 -9.74 5.21 -12.91
CA ARG A 62 -10.01 3.96 -13.62
C ARG A 62 -11.33 3.31 -13.18
N LEU A 63 -11.58 3.23 -11.87
CA LEU A 63 -12.84 2.69 -11.35
C LEU A 63 -14.03 3.57 -11.74
N ALA A 64 -13.89 4.89 -11.65
CA ALA A 64 -14.93 5.84 -12.05
C ALA A 64 -15.25 5.72 -13.55
N ALA A 65 -14.23 5.60 -14.40
CA ALA A 65 -14.42 5.37 -15.84
C ALA A 65 -15.12 4.04 -16.14
N GLN A 66 -14.74 2.97 -15.43
CA GLN A 66 -15.39 1.66 -15.58
C GLN A 66 -16.89 1.74 -15.25
N ILE A 67 -17.22 2.38 -14.12
CA ILE A 67 -18.61 2.60 -13.70
C ILE A 67 -19.34 3.43 -14.76
N ALA A 68 -18.77 4.56 -15.20
CA ALA A 68 -19.41 5.43 -16.20
C ALA A 68 -19.70 4.69 -17.52
N LEU A 69 -18.77 3.84 -17.99
CA LEU A 69 -18.98 3.02 -19.19
C LEU A 69 -20.06 1.96 -18.97
N ASP A 70 -20.06 1.27 -17.82
CA ASP A 70 -21.11 0.31 -17.50
C ASP A 70 -22.50 0.96 -17.46
N TRP A 71 -22.60 2.19 -16.93
CA TRP A 71 -23.85 2.98 -16.95
C TRP A 71 -24.24 3.40 -18.37
N LEU A 72 -23.30 3.89 -19.17
CA LEU A 72 -23.55 4.35 -20.54
C LEU A 72 -24.04 3.20 -21.44
N PHE A 73 -23.48 2.01 -21.28
CA PHE A 73 -23.83 0.83 -22.08
C PHE A 73 -24.89 -0.07 -21.42
N ALA A 74 -25.33 0.21 -20.19
CA ALA A 74 -26.40 -0.55 -19.52
C ALA A 74 -27.69 -0.71 -20.35
N PRO A 75 -28.18 0.32 -21.07
CA PRO A 75 -29.39 0.19 -21.90
C PRO A 75 -29.15 -0.73 -23.10
N ALA A 76 -27.99 -0.61 -23.75
CA ALA A 76 -27.60 -1.42 -24.90
C ALA A 76 -27.42 -2.91 -24.52
N ARG A 77 -26.86 -3.18 -23.33
CA ARG A 77 -26.70 -4.55 -22.80
C ARG A 77 -28.06 -5.18 -22.47
N ARG A 78 -29.01 -4.41 -21.92
CA ARG A 78 -30.39 -4.89 -21.69
C ARG A 78 -31.14 -5.18 -23.00
N ALA A 79 -30.98 -4.33 -24.02
CA ALA A 79 -31.59 -4.55 -25.33
C ALA A 79 -31.01 -5.78 -26.05
N ALA A 80 -29.67 -5.97 -25.99
CA ALA A 80 -29.00 -7.13 -26.57
C ALA A 80 -29.38 -8.46 -25.88
N HIS A 81 -29.58 -8.44 -24.55
CA HIS A 81 -30.05 -9.62 -23.81
C HIS A 81 -31.52 -9.95 -24.15
N ARG A 82 -32.39 -8.95 -24.28
CA ARG A 82 -33.81 -9.13 -24.67
C ARG A 82 -33.97 -9.71 -26.08
N SER A 83 -33.13 -9.29 -27.02
CA SER A 83 -33.14 -9.81 -28.40
C SER A 83 -32.73 -11.28 -28.49
N LYS A 84 -31.78 -11.73 -27.66
CA LYS A 84 -31.40 -13.15 -27.58
C LYS A 84 -32.48 -14.04 -26.97
N SER A 85 -33.26 -13.54 -26.02
CA SER A 85 -34.37 -14.31 -25.40
C SER A 85 -35.55 -14.54 -26.34
N HIS A 86 -35.77 -13.65 -27.33
CA HIS A 86 -36.84 -13.79 -28.33
C HIS A 86 -36.47 -14.69 -29.52
N GLN A 87 -35.20 -15.09 -29.67
CA GLN A 87 -34.75 -16.03 -30.70
C GLN A 87 -34.75 -17.49 -30.23
N ILE A 88 -35.16 -17.77 -28.99
CA ILE A 88 -35.23 -19.11 -28.40
C ILE A 88 -36.71 -19.43 -28.08
N LEU A 89 -37.57 -19.41 -29.08
CA LEU A 89 -38.82 -20.16 -29.06
C LEU A 89 -39.13 -20.58 -30.51
N PRO A 90 -39.28 -21.90 -30.78
CA PRO A 90 -39.63 -22.41 -32.11
C PRO A 90 -41.04 -22.04 -32.54
#